data_AF-A0A4R6TWJ0-F1
#
_entry.id   AF-A0A4R6TWJ0-F1
#
_cell.length_a   1.000
_cell.length_b   1.000
_cell.length_c   1.000
_cell.angle_alpha   90.00
_cell.angle_beta   90.00
_cell.angle_gamma   90.00
#
_symmetry.space_group_name_H-M   'P 1'
#
loop_
_entity.id
_entity.type
_entity.pdbx_description
1 polymer ?
#
loop_
_entity_poly.entity_id
_entity_poly.type
_entity_poly.pdbx_seq_one_letter_code
_entity_poly.pdbx_strand_id
1 'polypeptide(L)'
;MSRTPATPEFLPLPAMLWQLLQTLWLGAHMASLLLFMPMLVKIGFAPMLLQEVNGQLRPALLVLTLMASTVQMLILARTSGPGALVSQLRGQLLLGIWLLALLVLLAYGQEAISATLIRGLYGAMLGCGLVLLTQPLPRKS
;
A
#
# COMPACT_ATOMS: atom_id res chain seq x y z
N MET A 1 19.73 -19.59 38.91
CA MET A 1 18.66 -19.50 37.89
C MET A 1 18.27 -18.03 37.75
N SER A 2 19.06 -17.26 37.01
CA SER A 2 18.86 -15.81 36.83
C SER A 2 18.00 -15.57 35.59
N ARG A 3 16.72 -15.20 35.79
CA ARG A 3 15.90 -14.61 34.73
C ARG A 3 16.49 -13.24 34.41
N THR A 4 17.22 -13.14 33.31
CA THR A 4 17.52 -11.84 32.67
C THR A 4 16.20 -11.13 32.40
N PRO A 5 16.04 -9.86 32.80
CA PRO A 5 14.84 -9.10 32.47
C PRO A 5 14.74 -9.01 30.94
N ALA A 6 13.59 -9.41 30.39
CA ALA A 6 13.31 -9.27 28.97
C ALA A 6 13.36 -7.78 28.62
N THR A 7 14.45 -7.34 28.00
CA THR A 7 14.50 -6.05 27.32
C THR A 7 13.33 -6.04 26.32
N PRO A 8 12.51 -4.97 26.27
CA PRO A 8 11.46 -4.88 25.26
C PRO A 8 12.09 -5.09 23.89
N GLU A 9 11.75 -6.20 23.25
CA GLU A 9 12.31 -6.59 21.96
C GLU A 9 11.68 -5.69 20.90
N PHE A 10 12.19 -4.46 20.79
CA PHE A 10 11.77 -3.54 19.75
C PHE A 10 12.05 -4.19 18.40
N LEU A 11 11.10 -4.05 17.46
CA LEU A 11 11.31 -4.52 16.10
C LEU A 11 12.59 -3.88 15.53
N PRO A 12 13.40 -4.65 14.78
CA PRO A 12 14.56 -4.07 14.11
C PRO A 12 14.07 -2.96 13.17
N LEU A 13 14.85 -1.87 13.07
CA LEU A 13 14.50 -0.68 12.30
C LEU A 13 13.90 -0.96 10.90
N PRO A 14 14.44 -1.91 10.09
CA PRO A 14 13.86 -2.25 8.78
C PRO A 14 12.43 -2.79 8.87
N ALA A 15 12.13 -3.58 9.90
CA ALA A 15 10.81 -4.18 10.09
C ALA A 15 9.80 -3.15 10.62
N MET A 16 10.24 -2.22 11.48
CA MET A 16 9.38 -1.11 11.95
C MET A 16 9.02 -0.16 10.80
N LEU A 17 10.00 0.23 9.98
CA LEU A 17 9.76 1.04 8.77
C LEU A 17 8.86 0.32 7.77
N TRP A 18 9.06 -0.99 7.60
CA TRP A 18 8.22 -1.81 6.72
C TRP A 18 6.75 -1.77 7.15
N GLN A 19 6.47 -1.99 8.45
CA GLN A 19 5.11 -1.95 8.97
C GLN A 19 4.51 -0.55 8.88
N LEU A 20 5.27 0.49 9.21
CA LEU A 20 4.82 1.88 9.10
C LEU A 20 4.41 2.22 7.68
N LEU A 21 5.23 1.86 6.69
CA LEU A 21 4.90 2.08 5.29
C LEU A 21 3.68 1.28 4.88
N GLN A 22 3.61 0.01 5.29
CA GLN A 22 2.48 -0.87 4.99
C GLN A 22 1.17 -0.30 5.53
N THR A 23 1.13 0.09 6.80
CA THR A 23 -0.06 0.68 7.42
C THR A 23 -0.40 2.04 6.83
N LEU A 24 0.60 2.84 6.46
CA LEU A 24 0.40 4.14 5.83
C LEU A 24 -0.30 4.01 4.48
N TRP A 25 0.26 3.25 3.53
CA TRP A 25 -0.32 3.19 2.19
C TRP A 25 -1.60 2.35 2.13
N LEU A 26 -1.60 1.18 2.79
CA LEU A 26 -2.76 0.28 2.80
C LEU A 26 -3.90 0.87 3.64
N GLY A 27 -3.56 1.46 4.78
CA GLY A 27 -4.51 2.14 5.65
C GLY A 27 -5.14 3.34 4.98
N ALA A 28 -4.38 4.13 4.21
CA ALA A 28 -4.93 5.25 3.44
C ALA A 28 -5.95 4.78 2.38
N HIS A 29 -5.67 3.68 1.68
CA HIS A 29 -6.63 3.11 0.72
C HIS A 29 -7.86 2.52 1.41
N MET A 30 -7.67 1.80 2.53
CA MET A 30 -8.77 1.25 3.33
C MET A 30 -9.64 2.35 3.93
N ALA A 31 -9.05 3.42 4.45
CA ALA A 31 -9.79 4.58 4.95
C ALA A 31 -10.58 5.26 3.83
N SER A 32 -10.02 5.37 2.63
CA SER A 32 -10.76 5.90 1.48
C SER A 32 -11.98 5.02 1.13
N LEU A 33 -11.79 3.69 1.12
CA LEU A 33 -12.86 2.73 0.80
C LEU A 33 -13.93 2.64 1.90
N LEU A 34 -13.52 2.55 3.16
CA LEU A 34 -14.38 2.22 4.31
C LEU A 34 -14.88 3.44 5.09
N LEU A 35 -14.22 4.60 4.99
CA LEU A 35 -14.62 5.80 5.71
C LEU A 35 -15.14 6.85 4.75
N PHE A 36 -14.34 7.26 3.76
CA PHE A 36 -14.73 8.35 2.85
C PHE A 36 -16.06 8.04 2.16
N MET A 37 -16.15 6.92 1.46
CA MET A 37 -17.36 6.61 0.69
C MET A 37 -18.63 6.49 1.55
N PRO A 38 -18.66 5.72 2.66
CA PRO A 38 -19.86 5.61 3.48
C PRO A 38 -20.14 6.85 4.33
N MET A 39 -19.12 7.59 4.76
CA MET A 39 -19.31 8.82 5.53
C MET A 39 -19.90 9.93 4.65
N LEU A 40 -19.50 10.00 3.39
CA LEU A 40 -19.99 11.01 2.44
C LEU A 40 -21.45 10.80 2.07
N VAL A 41 -21.92 9.55 2.00
CA VAL A 41 -23.35 9.23 1.87
C VAL A 41 -24.14 9.69 3.10
N LYS A 42 -23.57 9.56 4.31
CA LYS A 42 -24.25 9.91 5.57
C LYS A 42 -24.33 11.41 5.84
N ILE A 43 -23.35 12.20 5.40
CA ILE A 43 -23.29 13.64 5.69
C ILE A 43 -24.13 14.47 4.70
N GLY A 44 -24.61 13.89 3.59
CA GLY A 44 -25.48 14.59 2.64
C GLY A 44 -24.76 15.69 1.85
N PHE A 45 -23.44 15.58 1.69
CA PHE A 45 -22.65 16.50 0.86
C PHE A 45 -23.20 16.52 -0.57
N ALA A 46 -23.22 17.71 -1.17
CA ALA A 46 -23.59 17.87 -2.58
C ALA A 46 -22.69 16.98 -3.45
N PRO A 47 -23.25 16.17 -4.36
CA PRO A 47 -22.51 15.15 -5.12
C PRO A 47 -21.39 15.72 -5.98
N MET A 48 -21.46 17.02 -6.32
CA MET A 48 -20.46 17.72 -7.11
C MET A 48 -19.13 17.93 -6.37
N LEU A 49 -19.16 18.38 -5.10
CA LEU A 49 -17.94 18.53 -4.27
C LEU A 49 -17.25 17.20 -4.00
N LEU A 50 -18.04 16.13 -3.90
CA LEU A 50 -17.54 14.78 -3.67
C LEU A 50 -16.70 14.27 -4.84
N GLN A 51 -17.11 14.55 -6.08
CA GLN A 51 -16.37 14.14 -7.27
C GLN A 51 -15.02 14.87 -7.36
N GLU A 52 -14.99 16.12 -6.96
CA GLU A 52 -13.78 16.96 -7.00
C GLU A 52 -12.74 16.53 -5.97
N VAL A 53 -13.16 16.27 -4.72
CA VAL A 53 -12.27 15.74 -3.67
C VAL A 53 -11.78 14.34 -4.03
N ASN A 54 -12.65 13.45 -4.53
CA ASN A 54 -12.22 12.14 -4.99
C ASN A 54 -11.26 12.23 -6.20
N GLY A 55 -11.43 13.24 -7.04
CA GLY A 55 -10.59 13.50 -8.20
C GLY A 55 -9.16 13.94 -7.83
N GLN A 56 -8.95 14.45 -6.62
CA GLN A 56 -7.61 14.79 -6.10
C GLN A 56 -7.06 13.72 -5.15
N LEU A 57 -7.93 13.11 -4.36
CA LEU A 57 -7.55 12.10 -3.37
C LEU A 57 -7.00 10.83 -4.02
N ARG A 58 -7.64 10.34 -5.09
CA ARG A 58 -7.21 9.11 -5.78
C ARG A 58 -5.77 9.18 -6.30
N PRO A 59 -5.36 10.18 -7.11
CA PRO A 59 -3.99 10.27 -7.57
C PRO A 59 -3.00 10.48 -6.42
N ALA A 60 -3.38 11.23 -5.37
CA ALA A 60 -2.54 11.39 -4.19
C ALA A 60 -2.26 10.06 -3.47
N LEU A 61 -3.28 9.20 -3.32
CA LEU A 61 -3.14 7.85 -2.74
C LEU A 61 -2.22 6.96 -3.59
N LEU A 62 -2.33 7.02 -4.93
CA LEU A 62 -1.46 6.26 -5.83
C LEU A 62 0.00 6.68 -5.72
N VAL A 63 0.27 8.00 -5.69
CA VAL A 63 1.63 8.53 -5.50
C VAL A 63 2.20 8.09 -4.16
N LEU A 64 1.39 8.14 -3.09
CA LEU A 64 1.78 7.63 -1.78
C LEU A 64 2.14 6.13 -1.83
N THR A 65 1.32 5.31 -2.50
CA THR A 65 1.61 3.87 -2.67
C THR A 65 2.89 3.64 -3.45
N LEU A 66 3.14 4.37 -4.54
CA LEU A 66 4.37 4.25 -5.32
C LEU A 66 5.59 4.61 -4.48
N MET A 67 5.54 5.71 -3.74
CA MET A 67 6.64 6.12 -2.86
C MET A 67 6.88 5.09 -1.76
N ALA A 68 5.82 4.65 -1.08
CA ALA A 68 5.92 3.70 0.02
C ALA A 68 6.43 2.32 -0.42
N SER A 69 5.87 1.76 -1.49
CA SER A 69 6.30 0.48 -2.05
C SER A 69 7.73 0.54 -2.60
N THR A 70 8.18 1.68 -3.15
CA THR A 70 9.58 1.88 -3.55
C THR A 70 10.52 1.78 -2.35
N VAL A 71 10.19 2.44 -1.24
CA VAL A 71 11.00 2.35 -0.01
C VAL A 71 10.97 0.92 0.55
N GLN A 72 9.83 0.23 0.54
CA GLN A 72 9.73 -1.16 0.97
C GLN A 72 10.59 -2.09 0.08
N MET A 73 10.58 -1.90 -1.25
CA MET A 73 11.45 -2.63 -2.17
C MET A 73 12.94 -2.39 -1.88
N LEU A 74 13.33 -1.14 -1.58
CA LEU A 74 14.70 -0.83 -1.17
C LEU A 74 15.07 -1.51 0.14
N ILE A 75 14.18 -1.52 1.13
CA ILE A 75 14.40 -2.24 2.40
C ILE A 75 14.63 -3.73 2.12
N LEU A 76 13.78 -4.36 1.29
CA LEU A 76 13.90 -5.77 0.93
C LEU A 76 15.22 -6.08 0.22
N ALA A 77 15.61 -5.24 -0.74
CA ALA A 77 16.87 -5.36 -1.46
C ALA A 77 18.08 -5.26 -0.51
N ARG A 78 18.01 -4.43 0.53
CA ARG A 78 19.09 -4.25 1.51
C ARG A 78 19.15 -5.36 2.56
N THR A 79 18.02 -5.98 2.92
CA THR A 79 18.00 -7.06 3.92
C THR A 79 18.23 -8.45 3.33
N SER A 80 17.83 -8.69 2.07
CA SER A 80 17.84 -10.03 1.45
C SER A 80 18.48 -10.06 0.06
N GLY A 81 19.04 -8.94 -0.40
CA GLY A 81 19.65 -8.80 -1.72
C GLY A 81 18.63 -8.43 -2.81
N PRO A 82 19.08 -7.87 -3.94
CA PRO A 82 18.19 -7.43 -5.03
C PRO A 82 17.45 -8.60 -5.70
N GLY A 83 18.05 -9.80 -5.72
CA GLY A 83 17.39 -11.00 -6.24
C GLY A 83 16.12 -11.38 -5.48
N ALA A 84 16.00 -10.96 -4.21
CA ALA A 84 14.81 -11.20 -3.39
C ALA A 84 13.54 -10.54 -3.95
N LEU A 85 13.67 -9.49 -4.77
CA LEU A 85 12.50 -8.85 -5.37
C LEU A 85 11.77 -9.78 -6.34
N VAL A 86 12.51 -10.64 -7.05
CA VAL A 86 11.95 -11.53 -8.06
C VAL A 86 11.79 -12.95 -7.52
N SER A 87 12.64 -13.38 -6.59
CA SER A 87 12.60 -14.74 -6.05
C SER A 87 11.63 -14.92 -4.89
N GLN A 88 11.29 -13.85 -4.15
CA GLN A 88 10.41 -13.94 -2.97
C GLN A 88 9.03 -13.38 -3.26
N LEU A 89 8.00 -14.06 -2.74
CA LEU A 89 6.60 -13.66 -2.90
C LEU A 89 6.33 -12.21 -2.49
N ARG A 90 6.92 -11.75 -1.37
CA ARG A 90 6.82 -10.36 -0.91
C ARG A 90 7.38 -9.34 -1.91
N GLY A 91 8.45 -9.70 -2.62
CA GLY A 91 9.04 -8.87 -3.67
C GLY A 91 8.15 -8.79 -4.90
N GLN A 92 7.62 -9.94 -5.33
CA GLN A 92 6.67 -10.03 -6.45
C GLN A 92 5.38 -9.26 -6.16
N LEU A 93 4.85 -9.34 -4.94
CA LEU A 93 3.70 -8.56 -4.49
C LEU A 93 3.98 -7.06 -4.53
N LEU A 94 5.13 -6.62 -4.03
CA LEU A 94 5.52 -5.21 -4.09
C LEU A 94 5.67 -4.70 -5.53
N LEU A 95 6.31 -5.48 -6.41
CA LEU A 95 6.41 -5.15 -7.82
C LEU A 95 5.03 -5.08 -8.49
N GLY A 96 4.15 -6.03 -8.19
CA GLY A 96 2.78 -6.04 -8.67
C GLY A 96 2.01 -4.79 -8.23
N ILE A 97 2.05 -4.45 -6.93
CA ILE A 97 1.44 -3.24 -6.37
C ILE A 97 2.00 -1.99 -7.06
N TRP A 98 3.32 -1.91 -7.21
CA TRP A 98 3.98 -0.76 -7.83
C TRP A 98 3.58 -0.59 -9.30
N LEU A 99 3.57 -1.67 -10.09
CA LEU A 99 3.14 -1.67 -11.48
C LEU A 99 1.65 -1.33 -11.63
N LEU A 100 0.80 -1.88 -10.77
CA LEU A 100 -0.63 -1.58 -10.74
C LEU A 100 -0.87 -0.10 -10.41
N ALA A 101 -0.20 0.42 -9.37
CA ALA A 101 -0.32 1.82 -8.98
C ALA A 101 0.16 2.76 -10.11
N LEU A 102 1.27 2.43 -10.76
CA LEU A 102 1.79 3.20 -11.89
C LEU A 102 0.82 3.17 -13.08
N LEU A 103 0.29 1.99 -13.42
CA LEU A 103 -0.66 1.82 -14.52
C LEU A 103 -1.92 2.66 -14.28
N VAL A 104 -2.49 2.59 -13.08
CA VAL A 104 -3.69 3.37 -12.73
C VAL A 104 -3.38 4.87 -12.72
N LEU A 105 -2.19 5.29 -12.28
CA LEU A 105 -1.79 6.69 -12.28
C LEU A 105 -1.61 7.23 -13.71
N LEU A 106 -0.99 6.46 -14.61
CA LEU A 106 -0.83 6.83 -16.02
C LEU A 106 -2.15 6.82 -16.80
N ALA A 107 -3.07 5.94 -16.40
CA ALA A 107 -4.43 5.90 -16.93
C ALA A 107 -5.33 7.02 -16.39
N TYR A 108 -4.88 7.74 -15.35
CA TYR A 108 -5.66 8.81 -14.75
C TYR A 108 -5.84 9.96 -15.74
N GLY A 109 -7.09 10.26 -16.12
CA GLY A 109 -7.42 11.27 -17.13
C GLY A 109 -7.51 10.75 -18.57
N GLN A 110 -7.30 9.45 -18.80
CA GLN A 110 -7.52 8.80 -20.09
C GLN A 110 -8.94 8.18 -20.12
N GLU A 111 -9.79 8.65 -21.04
CA GLU A 111 -11.15 8.10 -21.27
C GLU A 111 -11.13 6.65 -21.79
N ALA A 112 -9.96 6.15 -22.21
CA ALA A 112 -9.81 4.83 -22.83
C ALA A 112 -9.99 3.64 -21.86
N ILE A 113 -9.91 3.86 -20.54
CA ILE A 113 -9.98 2.77 -19.57
C ILE A 113 -11.34 2.72 -18.89
N SER A 114 -12.01 1.57 -18.98
CA SER A 114 -13.32 1.38 -18.34
C SER A 114 -13.23 1.55 -16.82
N ALA A 115 -14.22 2.24 -16.24
CA ALA A 115 -14.32 2.42 -14.80
C ALA A 115 -14.38 1.08 -14.03
N THR A 116 -14.91 0.03 -14.66
CA THR A 116 -14.93 -1.33 -14.08
C THR A 116 -13.53 -1.92 -13.98
N LEU A 117 -12.69 -1.74 -15.00
CA LEU A 117 -11.30 -2.20 -14.95
C LEU A 117 -10.52 -1.47 -13.86
N ILE A 118 -10.65 -0.14 -13.76
CA ILE A 118 -10.00 0.66 -12.73
C ILE A 118 -10.39 0.16 -11.33
N ARG A 119 -11.69 -0.07 -11.07
CA ARG A 119 -12.15 -0.66 -9.80
C ARG A 119 -11.51 -2.03 -9.52
N GLY A 120 -11.40 -2.88 -10.53
CA GLY A 120 -10.72 -4.18 -10.43
C GLY A 120 -9.24 -4.04 -10.05
N LEU A 121 -8.52 -3.09 -10.65
CA LEU A 121 -7.11 -2.82 -10.36
C LEU A 121 -6.90 -2.33 -8.92
N TYR A 122 -7.76 -1.42 -8.43
CA TYR A 122 -7.74 -0.99 -7.03
C TYR A 122 -8.01 -2.17 -6.08
N GLY A 123 -8.98 -3.01 -6.40
CA GLY A 123 -9.29 -4.22 -5.62
C GLY A 123 -8.11 -5.21 -5.58
N ALA A 124 -7.48 -5.45 -6.72
CA ALA A 124 -6.28 -6.29 -6.80
C ALA A 124 -5.13 -5.72 -5.96
N MET A 125 -4.89 -4.41 -6.03
CA MET A 125 -3.85 -3.74 -5.23
C MET A 125 -4.10 -3.85 -3.73
N LEU A 126 -5.34 -3.66 -3.29
CA LEU A 126 -5.76 -3.86 -1.90
C LEU A 126 -5.61 -5.31 -1.46
N GLY A 127 -6.01 -6.27 -2.30
CA GLY A 127 -5.82 -7.69 -2.05
C GLY A 127 -4.34 -8.06 -1.88
N CYS A 128 -3.47 -7.59 -2.78
CA CYS A 128 -2.03 -7.77 -2.66
C CYS A 128 -1.47 -7.13 -1.39
N GLY A 129 -1.95 -5.95 -0.99
CA GLY A 129 -1.56 -5.30 0.26
C GLY A 129 -1.97 -6.08 1.51
N LEU A 130 -3.15 -6.69 1.49
CA LEU A 130 -3.61 -7.57 2.57
C LEU A 130 -2.79 -8.86 2.64
N VAL A 131 -2.46 -9.47 1.50
CA VAL A 131 -1.55 -10.63 1.47
C VAL A 131 -0.15 -10.24 1.97
N LEU A 132 0.31 -9.02 1.67
CA LEU A 132 1.61 -8.54 2.14
C LEU A 132 1.65 -8.36 3.67
N LEU A 133 0.50 -8.12 4.34
CA LEU A 133 0.42 -8.11 5.80
C LEU A 133 0.65 -9.48 6.43
N THR A 134 0.33 -10.57 5.73
CA THR A 134 0.55 -11.93 6.24
C THR A 134 1.97 -12.43 6.00
N GLN A 135 2.77 -11.71 5.19
CA GLN A 135 4.13 -12.08 4.89
C GLN A 135 5.07 -11.82 6.08
N PRO A 136 6.10 -12.67 6.27
CA PRO A 136 7.07 -12.47 7.32
C PRO A 136 7.85 -11.16 7.12
N LEU A 137 8.02 -10.45 8.23
CA LEU A 137 8.74 -9.17 8.29
C LEU A 137 10.19 -9.33 7.78
N PRO A 138 10.72 -8.33 7.06
CA PRO A 138 12.13 -8.34 6.68
C PRO A 138 13.02 -8.24 7.93
N ARG A 139 13.58 -9.36 8.34
CA ARG A 139 14.64 -9.46 9.35
C ARG A 139 15.98 -9.66 8.63
N LYS A 140 17.06 -9.09 9.15
CA LYS A 140 18.41 -9.42 8.66
C LYS A 140 18.63 -10.91 8.91
N SER A 141 18.92 -11.65 7.82
CA SER A 141 19.47 -13.00 7.90
C SER A 141 20.91 -12.95 8.40
#